data_AF-L5NCB6-F1
#
_entry.id   AF-L5NCB6-F1
#
_cell.length_a   1.000
_cell.length_b   1.000
_cell.length_c   1.000
_cell.angle_alpha   90.00
_cell.angle_beta   90.00
_cell.angle_gamma   90.00
#
_symmetry.space_group_name_H-M   'P 1'
#
loop_
_entity.id
_entity.type
_entity.pdbx_description
1 polymer ?
#
loop_
_entity_poly.entity_id
_entity_poly.type
_entity_poly.pdbx_seq_one_letter_code
_entity_poly.pdbx_strand_id
1 'polypeptide(L)'
;EVIKGEYGELFQFVRRSLKPLAEWTGKQISEAEIGYFTLHFGGYLERDRREKPEDVKALVICSNGVSSSIMLRAQLKEMFPAVQFSRAHTADSIGSVPPSSYDLIFSTVALTSIKPVFLVKPLLSSVEKTHLIQSVREEFPSLHENSVPLEKVMEVIRRNTDIKNEKKLVSELIEIMYFKNTEKRWEKPLLSDLLTKETIHFTNEKLDWRSAISKAAEPLLDTEKIEQRYIDAMIQNVEEVGTYIHIGKGIAIPHARPDAGVKEVGMSFLRTREPVLLLDKPEHSIDLFICLAAIDNEAHLKALAHLTKLLGDNTKLAAIKDAASEEEIMEIIKEGEEL
;
A
#
# COMPACT_ATOMS: atom_id res chain seq x y z
N GLU A 1 -15.58 28.66 37.00
CA GLU A 1 -16.18 29.61 36.04
C GLU A 1 -15.57 29.53 34.64
N VAL A 2 -14.24 29.44 34.50
CA VAL A 2 -13.53 29.34 33.19
C VAL A 2 -14.05 28.22 32.27
N ILE A 3 -14.24 26.99 32.79
CA ILE A 3 -14.71 25.83 32.00
C ILE A 3 -16.13 26.01 31.45
N LYS A 4 -17.01 26.72 32.18
CA LYS A 4 -18.39 26.99 31.74
C LYS A 4 -18.43 28.00 30.58
N GLY A 5 -17.41 28.84 30.44
CA GLY A 5 -17.27 29.80 29.35
C GLY A 5 -16.76 29.14 28.06
N GLU A 6 -15.70 28.33 28.13
CA GLU A 6 -15.05 27.73 26.94
C GLU A 6 -15.70 26.42 26.46
N TYR A 7 -16.26 25.60 27.36
CA TYR A 7 -16.84 24.29 27.03
C TYR A 7 -18.33 24.20 27.42
N GLY A 8 -19.06 25.31 27.34
CA GLY A 8 -20.42 25.43 27.85
C GLY A 8 -21.38 24.34 27.35
N GLU A 9 -21.33 23.99 26.06
CA GLU A 9 -22.16 22.93 25.48
C GLU A 9 -21.77 21.55 26.02
N LEU A 10 -20.48 21.21 26.01
CA LEU A 10 -19.97 19.93 26.51
C LEU A 10 -20.29 19.75 28.00
N PHE A 11 -20.18 20.82 28.80
CA PHE A 11 -20.53 20.80 30.21
C PHE A 11 -22.00 20.41 30.44
N GLN A 12 -22.93 20.90 29.62
CA GLN A 12 -24.34 20.51 29.71
C GLN A 12 -24.57 19.06 29.28
N PHE A 13 -23.87 18.58 28.24
CA PHE A 13 -23.94 17.19 27.82
C PHE A 13 -23.44 16.25 28.91
N VAL A 14 -22.27 16.52 29.48
CA VAL A 14 -21.69 15.73 30.57
C VAL A 14 -22.60 15.74 31.79
N ARG A 15 -23.16 16.90 32.17
CA ARG A 15 -24.14 17.01 33.27
C ARG A 15 -25.34 16.09 33.06
N ARG A 16 -25.89 16.04 31.84
CA ARG A 16 -27.04 15.18 31.52
C ARG A 16 -26.64 13.69 31.52
N SER A 17 -25.47 13.37 30.98
CA SER A 17 -24.96 11.99 30.90
C SER A 17 -24.59 11.40 32.26
N LEU A 18 -24.26 12.23 33.25
CA LEU A 18 -23.96 11.80 34.61
C LEU A 18 -25.21 11.60 35.49
N LYS A 19 -26.41 11.93 35.00
CA LYS A 19 -27.66 11.79 35.75
C LYS A 19 -27.96 10.34 36.19
N PRO A 20 -27.79 9.30 35.34
CA PRO A 20 -27.97 7.90 35.76
C PRO A 20 -27.01 7.48 36.88
N LEU A 21 -25.79 8.03 36.89
CA LEU A 21 -24.80 7.75 37.94
C LEU A 21 -25.23 8.39 39.28
N ALA A 22 -25.76 9.61 39.25
CA ALA A 22 -26.31 10.25 40.44
C ALA A 22 -27.52 9.47 41.00
N GLU A 23 -28.39 8.97 40.12
CA GLU A 23 -29.54 8.13 40.48
C GLU A 23 -29.11 6.79 41.08
N TRP A 24 -28.12 6.12 40.49
CA TRP A 24 -27.61 4.84 40.98
C TRP A 24 -26.87 4.93 42.31
N THR A 25 -26.11 6.01 42.52
CA THR A 25 -25.32 6.22 43.74
C THR A 25 -26.11 6.90 44.86
N GLY A 26 -27.30 7.44 44.56
CA GLY A 26 -28.09 8.25 45.49
C GLY A 26 -27.41 9.56 45.91
N LYS A 27 -26.32 9.97 45.24
CA LYS A 27 -25.54 11.16 45.56
C LYS A 27 -25.67 12.19 44.45
N GLN A 28 -25.73 13.46 44.84
CA GLN A 28 -25.66 14.55 43.86
C GLN A 28 -24.22 14.72 43.38
N ILE A 29 -24.07 14.92 42.07
CA ILE A 29 -22.78 15.23 41.46
C ILE A 29 -22.63 16.74 41.41
N SER A 30 -21.58 17.24 42.04
CA SER A 30 -21.29 18.67 42.15
C SER A 30 -20.87 19.27 40.80
N GLU A 31 -20.99 20.59 40.67
CA GLU A 31 -20.52 21.29 39.46
C GLU A 31 -19.00 21.18 39.25
N ALA A 32 -18.23 21.01 40.34
CA ALA A 32 -16.79 20.79 40.26
C ALA A 32 -16.47 19.43 39.64
N GLU A 33 -17.21 18.38 39.99
CA GLU A 33 -17.05 17.05 39.40
C GLU A 33 -17.51 17.03 37.94
N ILE A 34 -18.63 17.67 37.61
CA ILE A 34 -19.06 17.86 36.22
C ILE A 34 -17.97 18.60 35.44
N GLY A 35 -17.35 19.63 36.03
CA GLY A 35 -16.22 20.35 35.46
C GLY A 35 -15.00 19.45 35.23
N TYR A 36 -14.69 18.56 36.16
CA TYR A 36 -13.61 17.58 36.04
C TYR A 36 -13.84 16.62 34.86
N PHE A 37 -15.04 16.04 34.76
CA PHE A 37 -15.40 15.19 33.60
C PHE A 37 -15.38 15.98 32.30
N THR A 38 -15.89 17.21 32.31
CA THR A 38 -15.91 18.09 31.13
C THR A 38 -14.49 18.40 30.65
N LEU A 39 -13.54 18.63 31.56
CA LEU A 39 -12.14 18.85 31.19
C LEU A 39 -11.50 17.57 30.62
N HIS A 40 -11.79 16.42 31.22
CA HIS A 40 -11.26 15.13 30.75
C HIS A 40 -11.77 14.77 29.34
N PHE A 41 -13.08 14.94 29.10
CA PHE A 41 -13.67 14.73 27.78
C PHE A 41 -13.31 15.86 26.81
N GLY A 42 -13.20 17.10 27.28
CA GLY A 42 -12.76 18.26 26.49
C GLY A 42 -11.36 18.05 25.94
N GLY A 43 -10.41 17.63 26.79
CA GLY A 43 -9.05 17.28 26.36
C GLY A 43 -8.98 16.07 25.43
N TYR A 44 -9.93 15.13 25.52
CA TYR A 44 -10.06 14.04 24.56
C TYR A 44 -10.65 14.51 23.21
N LEU A 45 -11.70 15.33 23.25
CA LEU A 45 -12.35 15.88 22.06
C LEU A 45 -11.45 16.86 21.32
N GLU A 46 -10.65 17.67 22.01
CA GLU A 46 -9.66 18.55 21.40
C GLU A 46 -8.50 17.81 20.75
N ARG A 47 -8.18 16.57 21.18
CA ARG A 47 -7.25 15.71 20.44
C ARG A 47 -7.83 15.30 19.08
N ASP A 48 -9.15 15.14 18.98
CA ASP A 48 -9.87 14.87 17.73
C ASP A 48 -10.25 16.14 16.95
N ARG A 49 -10.16 17.32 17.60
CA ARG A 49 -10.50 18.65 17.05
C ARG A 49 -9.30 19.48 16.61
N ARG A 50 -8.06 19.03 16.86
CA ARG A 50 -6.95 19.42 16.00
C ARG A 50 -7.43 19.13 14.59
N GLU A 51 -7.54 20.18 13.78
CA GLU A 51 -8.00 20.10 12.41
C GLU A 51 -7.43 18.82 11.82
N LYS A 52 -8.27 17.84 11.51
CA LYS A 52 -7.82 16.71 10.72
C LYS A 52 -7.16 17.37 9.52
N PRO A 53 -5.87 17.11 9.22
CA PRO A 53 -5.24 17.70 8.05
C PRO A 53 -6.21 17.46 6.91
N GLU A 54 -6.66 18.53 6.24
CA GLU A 54 -7.71 18.48 5.23
C GLU A 54 -7.55 17.17 4.46
N ASP A 55 -8.58 16.32 4.44
CA ASP A 55 -8.50 14.96 3.87
C ASP A 55 -8.02 15.06 2.41
N VAL A 56 -6.70 15.03 2.21
CA VAL A 56 -6.09 15.27 0.90
C VAL A 56 -6.46 14.08 0.05
N LYS A 57 -7.16 14.33 -1.05
CA LYS A 57 -7.65 13.29 -1.94
C LYS A 57 -6.69 13.11 -3.10
N ALA A 58 -6.15 11.90 -3.25
CA ALA A 58 -5.28 11.56 -4.35
C ALA A 58 -6.00 10.70 -5.40
N LEU A 59 -5.91 11.12 -6.66
CA LEU A 59 -6.29 10.32 -7.81
C LEU A 59 -5.11 9.44 -8.24
N VAL A 60 -5.33 8.15 -8.44
CA VAL A 60 -4.29 7.22 -8.95
C VAL A 60 -4.58 6.88 -10.40
N ILE A 61 -3.66 7.19 -11.31
CA ILE A 61 -3.74 6.88 -12.73
C ILE A 61 -2.72 5.78 -13.07
N CYS A 62 -3.18 4.66 -13.62
CA CYS A 62 -2.30 3.58 -14.05
C CYS A 62 -2.68 3.12 -15.46
N SER A 63 -1.68 3.01 -16.33
CA SER A 63 -1.84 2.47 -17.68
C SER A 63 -1.85 0.94 -17.72
N ASN A 64 -1.32 0.27 -16.69
CA ASN A 64 -0.96 -1.15 -16.74
C ASN A 64 -1.94 -2.06 -15.98
N GLY A 65 -3.23 -1.83 -16.12
CA GLY A 65 -4.27 -2.71 -15.59
C GLY A 65 -4.41 -2.73 -14.07
N VAL A 66 -5.22 -3.66 -13.57
CA VAL A 66 -5.72 -3.65 -12.18
C VAL A 66 -4.59 -3.91 -11.16
N SER A 67 -3.67 -4.84 -11.39
CA SER A 67 -2.62 -5.21 -10.43
C SER A 67 -1.56 -4.13 -10.26
N SER A 68 -1.01 -3.58 -11.35
CA SER A 68 -0.06 -2.47 -11.27
C SER A 68 -0.65 -1.29 -10.49
N SER A 69 -1.95 -1.08 -10.64
CA SER A 69 -2.69 -0.04 -9.94
C SER A 69 -2.96 -0.34 -8.46
N ILE A 70 -3.25 -1.60 -8.12
CA ILE A 70 -3.41 -2.06 -6.74
C ILE A 70 -2.06 -2.01 -6.02
N MET A 71 -0.98 -2.44 -6.68
CA MET A 71 0.39 -2.48 -6.16
C MET A 71 0.93 -1.07 -5.91
N LEU A 72 0.75 -0.17 -6.87
CA LEU A 72 1.08 1.24 -6.69
C LEU A 72 0.26 1.85 -5.54
N ARG A 73 -1.05 1.60 -5.51
CA ARG A 73 -1.91 2.13 -4.44
C ARG A 73 -1.54 1.59 -3.06
N ALA A 74 -1.13 0.32 -2.96
CA ALA A 74 -0.64 -0.26 -1.71
C ALA A 74 0.60 0.49 -1.21
N GLN A 75 1.58 0.72 -2.08
CA GLN A 75 2.79 1.52 -1.76
C GLN A 75 2.43 2.95 -1.35
N LEU A 76 1.53 3.61 -2.08
CA LEU A 76 1.14 4.99 -1.79
C LEU A 76 0.38 5.11 -0.47
N LYS A 77 -0.52 4.17 -0.16
CA LYS A 77 -1.22 4.11 1.15
C LYS A 77 -0.24 3.88 2.30
N GLU A 78 0.80 3.07 2.09
CA GLU A 78 1.87 2.85 3.07
C GLU A 78 2.69 4.13 3.30
N MET A 79 3.07 4.83 2.22
CA MET A 79 3.91 6.03 2.28
C MET A 79 3.15 7.27 2.79
N PHE A 80 1.86 7.39 2.47
CA PHE A 80 1.03 8.55 2.78
C PHE A 80 -0.29 8.12 3.45
N PRO A 81 -0.25 7.60 4.68
CA PRO A 81 -1.44 7.07 5.36
C PRO A 81 -2.51 8.13 5.67
N ALA A 82 -2.15 9.42 5.65
CA ALA A 82 -3.06 10.54 5.82
C ALA A 82 -3.80 10.95 4.52
N VAL A 83 -3.39 10.41 3.36
CA VAL A 83 -3.99 10.73 2.06
C VAL A 83 -5.12 9.74 1.75
N GLN A 84 -6.25 10.25 1.27
CA GLN A 84 -7.35 9.42 0.79
C GLN A 84 -7.15 9.08 -0.69
N PHE A 85 -6.93 7.81 -1.01
CA PHE A 85 -6.72 7.36 -2.39
C PHE A 85 -8.01 6.89 -3.05
N SER A 86 -8.29 7.41 -4.23
CA SER A 86 -9.38 6.93 -5.09
C SER A 86 -9.16 5.47 -5.54
N ARG A 87 -10.16 4.88 -6.21
CA ARG A 87 -9.88 3.72 -7.09
C ARG A 87 -8.92 4.17 -8.19
N ALA A 88 -8.12 3.24 -8.71
CA ALA A 88 -7.27 3.57 -9.82
C ALA A 88 -8.07 3.74 -11.10
N HIS A 89 -7.64 4.70 -11.91
CA HIS A 89 -8.24 5.12 -13.16
C HIS A 89 -7.24 4.93 -14.31
N THR A 90 -7.73 4.74 -15.53
CA THR A 90 -6.90 4.83 -16.73
C THR A 90 -6.76 6.29 -17.15
N ALA A 91 -5.71 6.63 -17.89
CA ALA A 91 -5.47 8.00 -18.34
C ALA A 91 -6.67 8.59 -19.11
N ASP A 92 -7.34 7.78 -19.93
CA ASP A 92 -8.49 8.21 -20.73
C ASP A 92 -9.73 8.56 -19.89
N SER A 93 -9.81 8.05 -18.66
CA SER A 93 -10.94 8.29 -17.76
C SER A 93 -10.77 9.54 -16.89
N ILE A 94 -9.65 10.26 -16.98
CA ILE A 94 -9.41 11.43 -16.13
C ILE A 94 -10.41 12.56 -16.40
N GLY A 95 -10.80 12.76 -17.67
CA GLY A 95 -11.70 13.84 -18.07
C GLY A 95 -13.13 13.71 -17.51
N SER A 96 -13.52 12.51 -17.07
CA SER A 96 -14.82 12.28 -16.42
C SER A 96 -14.78 12.39 -14.90
N VAL A 97 -13.60 12.52 -14.30
CA VAL A 97 -13.43 12.72 -12.86
C VAL A 97 -13.46 14.22 -12.54
N PRO A 98 -14.40 14.69 -11.70
CA PRO A 98 -14.48 16.11 -11.35
C PRO A 98 -13.19 16.61 -10.69
N PRO A 99 -12.56 17.71 -11.13
CA PRO A 99 -11.33 18.22 -10.52
C PRO A 99 -11.47 18.69 -9.06
N SER A 100 -12.70 18.84 -8.57
CA SER A 100 -13.02 19.10 -7.16
C SER A 100 -12.98 17.85 -6.27
N SER A 101 -12.87 16.66 -6.87
CA SER A 101 -12.86 15.38 -6.13
C SER A 101 -11.46 14.93 -5.70
N TYR A 102 -10.40 15.61 -6.16
CA TYR A 102 -9.01 15.30 -5.83
C TYR A 102 -8.13 16.55 -5.80
N ASP A 103 -7.03 16.45 -5.06
CA ASP A 103 -6.06 17.51 -4.81
C ASP A 103 -4.74 17.27 -5.52
N LEU A 104 -4.37 16.00 -5.73
CA LEU A 104 -3.17 15.58 -6.47
C LEU A 104 -3.41 14.30 -7.26
N ILE A 105 -2.50 14.02 -8.19
CA ILE A 105 -2.51 12.83 -9.02
C ILE A 105 -1.17 12.10 -8.90
N PHE A 106 -1.23 10.79 -8.64
CA PHE A 106 -0.09 9.89 -8.86
C PHE A 106 -0.32 9.13 -10.16
N SER A 107 0.61 9.18 -11.10
CA SER A 107 0.43 8.58 -12.43
C SER A 107 1.60 7.73 -12.86
N THR A 108 1.33 6.57 -13.47
CA THR A 108 2.36 5.76 -14.15
C THR A 108 2.67 6.22 -15.57
N VAL A 109 1.93 7.21 -16.07
CA VAL A 109 2.11 7.79 -17.41
C VAL A 109 2.10 9.31 -17.34
N ALA A 110 2.86 9.95 -18.22
CA ALA A 110 2.84 11.40 -18.33
C ALA A 110 1.43 11.88 -18.75
N LEU A 111 0.89 12.86 -18.03
CA LEU A 111 -0.40 13.47 -18.34
C LEU A 111 -0.40 14.94 -17.96
N THR A 112 -1.23 15.72 -18.64
CA THR A 112 -1.44 17.14 -18.33
C THR A 112 -2.63 17.28 -17.39
N SER A 113 -2.47 18.03 -16.31
CA SER A 113 -3.52 18.29 -15.32
C SER A 113 -3.37 19.69 -14.74
N ILE A 114 -4.49 20.25 -14.28
CA ILE A 114 -4.53 21.49 -13.50
C ILE A 114 -4.12 21.28 -12.04
N LYS A 115 -4.16 20.03 -11.56
CA LYS A 115 -3.69 19.61 -10.23
C LYS A 115 -2.28 19.02 -10.34
N PRO A 116 -1.48 19.06 -9.26
CA PRO A 116 -0.16 18.46 -9.20
C PRO A 116 -0.13 17.00 -9.66
N VAL A 117 0.88 16.64 -10.47
CA VAL A 117 1.06 15.29 -11.00
C VAL A 117 2.43 14.76 -10.60
N PHE A 118 2.43 13.65 -9.85
CA PHE A 118 3.63 12.91 -9.50
C PHE A 118 3.75 11.68 -10.40
N LEU A 119 4.73 11.72 -11.32
CA LEU A 119 5.05 10.59 -12.18
C LEU A 119 5.79 9.51 -11.38
N VAL A 120 5.25 8.30 -11.35
CA VAL A 120 5.73 7.18 -10.53
C VAL A 120 5.83 5.91 -11.37
N LYS A 121 6.62 4.94 -10.91
CA LYS A 121 6.63 3.60 -11.50
C LYS A 121 5.64 2.70 -10.74
N PRO A 122 5.10 1.63 -11.38
CA PRO A 122 4.26 0.65 -10.69
C PRO A 122 4.96 0.02 -9.47
N LEU A 123 6.28 -0.19 -9.57
CA LEU A 123 7.13 -0.71 -8.49
C LEU A 123 8.20 0.35 -8.16
N LEU A 124 8.15 0.92 -6.96
CA LEU A 124 9.08 1.95 -6.50
C LEU A 124 10.21 1.32 -5.70
N SER A 125 11.45 1.60 -6.10
CA SER A 125 12.63 1.34 -5.26
C SER A 125 12.67 2.28 -4.05
N SER A 126 13.48 1.96 -3.03
CA SER A 126 13.63 2.80 -1.83
C SER A 126 14.06 4.23 -2.15
N VAL A 127 14.89 4.41 -3.18
CA VAL A 127 15.34 5.72 -3.66
C VAL A 127 14.19 6.49 -4.33
N GLU A 128 13.36 5.83 -5.12
CA GLU A 128 12.19 6.45 -5.75
C GLU A 128 11.12 6.80 -4.71
N LYS A 129 10.91 5.94 -3.70
CA LYS A 129 10.02 6.23 -2.57
C LYS A 129 10.48 7.49 -1.82
N THR A 130 11.78 7.57 -1.53
CA THR A 130 12.43 8.74 -0.92
C THR A 130 12.14 10.03 -1.69
N HIS A 131 12.42 10.04 -3.00
CA HIS A 131 12.19 11.21 -3.83
C HIS A 131 10.72 11.59 -3.92
N LEU A 132 9.83 10.60 -4.05
CA LEU A 132 8.39 10.84 -4.11
C LEU A 132 7.86 11.48 -2.82
N ILE A 133 8.28 10.98 -1.66
CA ILE A 133 7.92 11.54 -0.35
C ILE A 133 8.36 13.01 -0.28
N GLN A 134 9.59 13.30 -0.70
CA GLN A 134 10.10 14.67 -0.69
C GLN A 134 9.30 15.59 -1.60
N SER A 135 9.04 15.19 -2.85
CA SER A 135 8.28 16.00 -3.80
C SER A 135 6.85 16.27 -3.32
N VAL A 136 6.16 15.26 -2.79
CA VAL A 136 4.79 15.44 -2.27
C VAL A 136 4.77 16.39 -1.06
N ARG A 137 5.81 16.37 -0.22
CA ARG A 137 5.92 17.26 0.95
C ARG A 137 6.17 18.72 0.58
N GLU A 138 6.98 18.96 -0.44
CA GLU A 138 7.27 20.32 -0.91
C GLU A 138 5.98 21.01 -1.39
N GLU A 139 5.07 20.24 -1.98
CA GLU A 139 3.83 20.74 -2.55
C GLU A 139 2.64 20.69 -1.56
N PHE A 140 2.64 19.75 -0.62
CA PHE A 140 1.59 19.59 0.40
C PHE A 140 2.16 19.53 1.83
N PRO A 141 2.59 20.67 2.41
CA PRO A 141 3.19 20.71 3.75
C PRO A 141 2.24 20.27 4.88
N SER A 142 0.93 20.42 4.69
CA SER A 142 -0.13 20.08 5.65
C SER A 142 -0.31 18.57 5.88
N LEU A 143 0.19 17.71 4.98
CA LEU A 143 0.10 16.25 5.12
C LEU A 143 0.87 15.69 6.32
N HIS A 144 1.66 16.52 7.01
CA HIS A 144 2.54 16.09 8.08
C HIS A 144 2.63 17.10 9.24
N GLU A 145 1.54 17.32 9.97
CA GLU A 145 1.54 18.24 11.14
C GLU A 145 2.45 17.84 12.31
N ASN A 146 3.09 16.66 12.31
CA ASN A 146 3.94 16.22 13.44
C ASN A 146 5.27 15.56 13.05
N SER A 147 5.77 15.76 11.82
CA SER A 147 7.10 15.25 11.45
C SER A 147 8.10 16.40 11.30
N VAL A 148 9.22 16.34 12.01
CA VAL A 148 10.34 17.26 11.77
C VAL A 148 10.78 17.08 10.30
N PRO A 149 10.89 18.14 9.50
CA PRO A 149 11.42 18.04 8.14
C PRO A 149 12.80 17.38 8.15
N LEU A 150 13.04 16.43 7.24
CA LEU A 150 14.31 15.71 7.17
C LEU A 150 15.48 16.68 7.01
N GLU A 151 15.31 17.75 6.26
CA GLU A 151 16.36 18.75 6.07
C GLU A 151 16.78 19.43 7.38
N LYS A 152 15.84 19.68 8.30
CA LYS A 152 16.17 20.21 9.63
C LYS A 152 16.93 19.19 10.47
N VAL A 153 16.58 17.90 10.36
CA VAL A 153 17.31 16.82 11.02
C VAL A 153 18.74 16.74 10.45
N MET A 154 18.87 16.77 9.13
CA MET A 154 20.15 16.75 8.44
C MET A 154 21.01 17.98 8.77
N GLU A 155 20.42 19.17 8.88
CA GLU A 155 21.12 20.37 9.33
C GLU A 155 21.72 20.18 10.73
N VAL A 156 20.95 19.63 11.68
CA VAL A 156 21.45 19.34 13.02
C VAL A 156 22.58 18.30 12.98
N ILE A 157 22.45 17.24 12.19
CA ILE A 157 23.49 16.19 12.10
C ILE A 157 24.77 16.76 11.48
N ARG A 158 24.67 17.50 10.37
CA ARG A 158 25.82 18.16 9.72
C ARG A 158 26.55 19.12 10.66
N ARG A 159 25.82 19.81 11.54
CA ARG A 159 26.40 20.76 12.50
C ARG A 159 27.14 20.10 13.66
N ASN A 160 26.85 18.84 13.97
CA ASN A 160 27.33 18.18 15.18
C ASN A 160 28.16 16.92 14.92
N THR A 161 28.29 16.45 13.67
CA THR A 161 28.96 15.18 13.35
C THR A 161 29.68 15.20 12.00
N ASP A 162 30.74 14.42 11.89
CA ASP A 162 31.37 14.09 10.60
C ASP A 162 30.60 12.95 9.92
N ILE A 163 30.02 13.24 8.75
CA ILE A 163 29.17 12.29 8.03
C ILE A 163 30.02 11.49 7.05
N LYS A 164 30.17 10.18 7.29
CA LYS A 164 30.92 9.27 6.40
C LYS A 164 30.23 9.05 5.04
N ASN A 165 28.90 8.93 5.04
CA ASN A 165 28.10 8.71 3.83
C ASN A 165 26.71 9.35 3.99
N GLU A 166 26.57 10.57 3.48
CA GLU A 166 25.36 11.37 3.63
C GLU A 166 24.16 10.77 2.89
N LYS A 167 24.38 10.23 1.68
CA LYS A 167 23.30 9.61 0.91
C LYS A 167 22.69 8.41 1.64
N LYS A 168 23.55 7.56 2.23
CA LYS A 168 23.10 6.40 3.00
C LYS A 168 22.35 6.83 4.27
N LEU A 169 22.88 7.82 4.99
CA LEU A 169 22.25 8.38 6.19
C LEU A 169 20.85 8.95 5.89
N VAL A 170 20.72 9.74 4.82
CA VAL A 170 19.42 10.28 4.38
C VAL A 170 18.44 9.15 4.09
N SER A 171 18.86 8.12 3.35
CA SER A 171 18.02 6.96 3.05
C SER A 171 17.52 6.24 4.30
N GLU A 172 18.38 5.99 5.29
CA GLU A 172 18.02 5.31 6.54
C GLU A 172 17.11 6.16 7.44
N LEU A 173 17.34 7.48 7.49
CA LEU A 173 16.47 8.39 8.24
C LEU A 173 15.06 8.46 7.66
N ILE A 174 14.94 8.45 6.33
CA ILE A 174 13.64 8.40 5.65
C ILE A 174 12.89 7.13 6.02
N GLU A 175 13.59 6.00 6.05
CA GLU A 175 13.01 4.71 6.42
C GLU A 175 12.40 4.77 7.82
N ILE A 176 13.17 5.23 8.81
CA ILE A 176 12.74 5.31 10.21
C ILE A 176 11.64 6.36 10.42
N MET A 177 11.76 7.52 9.80
CA MET A 177 10.87 8.66 10.06
C MET A 177 9.49 8.50 9.40
N TYR A 178 9.43 7.80 8.27
CA TYR A 178 8.22 7.73 7.46
C TYR A 178 7.54 6.36 7.44
N PHE A 179 8.29 5.28 7.64
CA PHE A 179 7.70 3.93 7.75
C PHE A 179 7.50 3.56 9.23
N LYS A 180 6.67 4.35 9.93
CA LYS A 180 6.26 4.01 11.31
C LYS A 180 5.52 2.67 11.34
N ASN A 181 6.00 1.77 12.18
CA ASN A 181 5.35 0.52 12.59
C ASN A 181 3.87 0.78 12.93
N THR A 182 2.95 0.38 12.05
CA THR A 182 1.52 0.61 12.23
C THR A 182 0.92 -0.51 13.09
N GLU A 183 1.04 -0.32 14.40
CA GLU A 183 0.24 -1.04 15.39
C GLU A 183 -1.24 -0.63 15.28
N LYS A 184 -1.98 -1.23 14.36
CA LYS A 184 -3.44 -1.43 14.48
C LYS A 184 -3.81 -2.74 13.76
N ARG A 185 -3.71 -3.83 14.51
CA ARG A 185 -4.16 -5.19 14.16
C ARG A 185 -5.69 -5.21 14.05
N TRP A 186 -6.21 -5.43 12.85
CA TRP A 186 -7.33 -6.33 12.56
C TRP A 186 -7.13 -6.96 11.16
N GLU A 187 -7.12 -8.30 11.16
CA GLU A 187 -7.37 -9.27 10.07
C GLU A 187 -7.05 -8.85 8.63
N LYS A 188 -5.75 -8.72 8.29
CA LYS A 188 -5.32 -8.83 6.88
C LYS A 188 -4.25 -9.91 6.77
N PRO A 189 -4.36 -10.82 5.78
CA PRO A 189 -3.39 -11.88 5.60
C PRO A 189 -2.01 -11.28 5.36
N LEU A 190 -1.02 -11.87 6.01
CA LEU A 190 0.39 -11.66 5.70
C LEU A 190 0.70 -12.25 4.30
N LEU A 191 1.85 -11.90 3.74
CA LEU A 191 2.29 -12.51 2.48
C LEU A 191 2.52 -14.01 2.68
N SER A 192 3.07 -14.42 3.83
CA SER A 192 3.26 -15.83 4.21
C SER A 192 1.95 -16.61 4.44
N ASP A 193 0.83 -15.93 4.63
CA ASP A 193 -0.50 -16.56 4.67
C ASP A 193 -1.06 -16.85 3.26
N LEU A 194 -0.58 -16.10 2.25
CA LEU A 194 -1.04 -16.24 0.86
C LEU A 194 -0.11 -17.07 -0.01
N LEU A 195 1.21 -16.91 0.17
CA LEU A 195 2.25 -17.72 -0.45
C LEU A 195 2.71 -18.78 0.54
N THR A 196 2.31 -20.01 0.26
CA THR A 196 2.64 -21.22 1.02
C THR A 196 3.56 -22.10 0.19
N LYS A 197 4.19 -23.11 0.83
CA LYS A 197 5.05 -24.07 0.12
C LYS A 197 4.31 -24.77 -1.02
N GLU A 198 3.03 -25.05 -0.82
CA GLU A 198 2.16 -25.72 -1.77
C GLU A 198 1.82 -24.86 -2.99
N THR A 199 2.06 -23.56 -2.92
CA THR A 199 1.77 -22.58 -3.98
C THR A 199 3.03 -21.99 -4.61
N ILE A 200 4.22 -22.38 -4.12
CA ILE A 200 5.53 -21.95 -4.65
C ILE A 200 6.07 -23.11 -5.49
N HIS A 201 6.37 -22.84 -6.75
CA HIS A 201 6.87 -23.84 -7.68
C HIS A 201 8.03 -23.34 -8.52
N PHE A 202 8.81 -24.30 -8.97
CA PHE A 202 9.95 -24.11 -9.84
C PHE A 202 9.79 -24.98 -11.08
N THR A 203 10.13 -24.45 -12.25
CA THR A 203 10.14 -25.24 -13.48
C THR A 203 11.41 -25.03 -14.29
N ASN A 204 11.90 -26.12 -14.86
CA ASN A 204 12.97 -26.14 -15.85
C ASN A 204 12.43 -26.32 -17.27
N GLU A 205 11.11 -26.45 -17.43
CA GLU A 205 10.47 -26.60 -18.72
C GLU A 205 10.54 -25.29 -19.50
N LYS A 206 10.73 -25.41 -20.81
CA LYS A 206 10.64 -24.26 -21.72
C LYS A 206 9.16 -24.00 -22.02
N LEU A 207 8.63 -22.92 -21.47
CA LEU A 207 7.22 -22.54 -21.60
C LEU A 207 7.05 -21.35 -22.55
N ASP A 208 5.93 -21.34 -23.29
CA ASP A 208 5.41 -20.10 -23.85
C ASP A 208 4.65 -19.30 -22.78
N TRP A 209 4.32 -18.05 -23.09
CA TRP A 209 3.72 -17.15 -22.12
C TRP A 209 2.31 -17.56 -21.67
N ARG A 210 1.53 -18.26 -22.52
CA ARG A 210 0.20 -18.77 -22.15
C ARG A 210 0.33 -19.90 -21.16
N SER A 211 1.23 -20.83 -21.46
CA SER A 211 1.56 -21.98 -20.63
C SER A 211 2.13 -21.54 -19.28
N ALA A 212 2.97 -20.51 -19.24
CA ALA A 212 3.49 -19.95 -18.01
C ALA A 212 2.42 -19.31 -17.12
N ILE A 213 1.45 -18.59 -17.71
CA ILE A 213 0.29 -18.05 -16.97
C ILE A 213 -0.53 -19.20 -16.38
N SER A 214 -0.86 -20.21 -17.18
CA SER A 214 -1.62 -21.38 -16.70
C SER A 214 -0.87 -22.13 -15.60
N LYS A 215 0.43 -22.36 -15.78
CA LYS A 215 1.28 -23.05 -14.79
C LYS A 215 1.40 -22.25 -13.49
N ALA A 216 1.52 -20.94 -13.56
CA ALA A 216 1.54 -20.08 -12.38
C ALA A 216 0.20 -20.12 -11.63
N ALA A 217 -0.93 -20.27 -12.34
CA ALA A 217 -2.27 -20.30 -11.74
C ALA A 217 -2.72 -21.69 -11.26
N GLU A 218 -2.05 -22.76 -11.71
CA GLU A 218 -2.37 -24.17 -11.40
C GLU A 218 -2.65 -24.43 -9.90
N PRO A 219 -1.85 -23.93 -8.94
CA PRO A 219 -2.10 -24.21 -7.51
C PRO A 219 -3.42 -23.58 -7.02
N LEU A 220 -3.80 -22.45 -7.59
CA LEU A 220 -5.05 -21.76 -7.25
C LEU A 220 -6.26 -22.43 -7.90
N LEU A 221 -6.06 -23.06 -9.06
CA LEU A 221 -7.09 -23.85 -9.73
C LEU A 221 -7.32 -25.18 -8.99
N ASP A 222 -6.25 -25.88 -8.64
CA ASP A 222 -6.27 -27.16 -7.94
C ASP A 222 -6.88 -27.04 -6.53
N THR A 223 -6.68 -25.91 -5.87
CA THR A 223 -7.30 -25.59 -4.57
C THR A 223 -8.68 -24.94 -4.70
N GLU A 224 -9.26 -24.94 -5.91
CA GLU A 224 -10.58 -24.37 -6.26
C GLU A 224 -10.78 -22.88 -5.93
N LYS A 225 -9.70 -22.14 -5.64
CA LYS A 225 -9.75 -20.69 -5.35
C LYS A 225 -10.10 -19.87 -6.58
N ILE A 226 -9.81 -20.39 -7.77
CA ILE A 226 -10.18 -19.80 -9.06
C ILE A 226 -10.86 -20.85 -9.96
N GLU A 227 -11.52 -20.37 -11.00
CA GLU A 227 -12.09 -21.18 -12.07
C GLU A 227 -11.21 -21.10 -13.34
N GLN A 228 -11.29 -22.10 -14.23
CA GLN A 228 -10.53 -22.12 -15.49
C GLN A 228 -10.72 -20.84 -16.31
N ARG A 229 -11.95 -20.30 -16.33
CA ARG A 229 -12.25 -19.03 -17.02
C ARG A 229 -11.47 -17.83 -16.50
N TYR A 230 -10.92 -17.88 -15.28
CA TYR A 230 -10.03 -16.84 -14.77
C TYR A 230 -8.67 -16.88 -15.49
N ILE A 231 -8.14 -18.09 -15.74
CA ILE A 231 -6.91 -18.29 -16.52
C ILE A 231 -7.13 -17.82 -17.96
N ASP A 232 -8.24 -18.23 -18.56
CA ASP A 232 -8.59 -17.83 -19.92
C ASP A 232 -8.71 -16.30 -20.04
N ALA A 233 -9.34 -15.65 -19.05
CA ALA A 233 -9.44 -14.19 -19.00
C ALA A 233 -8.07 -13.50 -18.83
N MET A 234 -7.15 -14.07 -18.04
CA MET A 234 -5.78 -13.53 -17.92
C MET A 234 -5.07 -13.57 -19.27
N ILE A 235 -5.15 -14.70 -19.98
CA ILE A 235 -4.55 -14.89 -21.30
C ILE A 235 -5.14 -13.91 -22.31
N GLN A 236 -6.47 -13.86 -22.40
CA GLN A 236 -7.18 -12.95 -23.31
C GLN A 236 -6.81 -11.47 -23.04
N ASN A 237 -6.77 -11.06 -21.78
CA ASN A 237 -6.37 -9.69 -21.43
C ASN A 237 -4.94 -9.37 -21.90
N VAL A 238 -4.01 -10.33 -21.86
CA VAL A 238 -2.65 -10.10 -22.36
C VAL A 238 -2.62 -9.97 -23.88
N GLU A 239 -3.46 -10.73 -24.60
CA GLU A 239 -3.62 -10.60 -26.05
C GLU A 239 -4.22 -9.26 -26.47
N GLU A 240 -5.22 -8.77 -25.73
CA GLU A 240 -5.96 -7.55 -26.06
C GLU A 240 -5.29 -6.28 -25.56
N VAL A 241 -4.83 -6.28 -24.31
CA VAL A 241 -4.31 -5.08 -23.61
C VAL A 241 -2.79 -4.99 -23.72
N GLY A 242 -2.11 -6.11 -23.94
CA GLY A 242 -0.65 -6.18 -24.01
C GLY A 242 0.00 -6.63 -22.71
N THR A 243 1.24 -6.24 -22.47
CA THR A 243 2.09 -6.74 -21.37
C THR A 243 1.82 -6.05 -20.02
N TYR A 244 0.56 -5.72 -19.71
CA TYR A 244 0.17 -5.03 -18.47
C TYR A 244 0.54 -5.80 -17.19
N ILE A 245 0.69 -7.12 -17.28
CA ILE A 245 1.12 -7.98 -16.17
C ILE A 245 2.63 -7.88 -15.89
N HIS A 246 3.43 -7.36 -16.83
CA HIS A 246 4.87 -7.17 -16.65
C HIS A 246 5.12 -5.90 -15.83
N ILE A 247 5.66 -6.06 -14.63
CA ILE A 247 5.91 -4.96 -13.69
C ILE A 247 7.37 -4.49 -13.66
N GLY A 248 8.21 -5.02 -14.57
CA GLY A 248 9.65 -4.79 -14.64
C GLY A 248 10.47 -5.83 -13.88
N LYS A 249 11.80 -5.74 -14.04
CA LYS A 249 12.80 -6.63 -13.41
C LYS A 249 12.59 -8.14 -13.67
N GLY A 250 11.94 -8.50 -14.77
CA GLY A 250 11.64 -9.89 -15.12
C GLY A 250 10.47 -10.51 -14.35
N ILE A 251 9.59 -9.69 -13.78
CA ILE A 251 8.48 -10.15 -12.95
C ILE A 251 7.16 -9.91 -13.65
N ALA A 252 6.30 -10.91 -13.68
CA ALA A 252 4.91 -10.80 -14.10
C ALA A 252 3.95 -11.10 -12.93
N ILE A 253 2.84 -10.37 -12.87
CA ILE A 253 1.74 -10.64 -11.93
C ILE A 253 0.47 -10.96 -12.72
N PRO A 254 0.26 -12.21 -13.17
CA PRO A 254 -0.96 -12.61 -13.86
C PRO A 254 -2.19 -12.44 -12.96
N HIS A 255 -3.20 -11.71 -13.44
CA HIS A 255 -4.47 -11.47 -12.76
C HIS A 255 -5.55 -11.03 -13.75
N ALA A 256 -6.81 -11.21 -13.41
CA ALA A 256 -7.95 -10.65 -14.14
C ALA A 256 -8.93 -9.98 -13.17
N ARG A 257 -10.11 -9.60 -13.64
CA ARG A 257 -11.13 -9.04 -12.74
C ARG A 257 -11.69 -10.13 -11.82
N PRO A 258 -12.07 -9.81 -10.56
CA PRO A 258 -12.59 -10.81 -9.62
C PRO A 258 -13.79 -11.60 -10.15
N ASP A 259 -14.70 -10.92 -10.84
CA ASP A 259 -15.90 -11.50 -11.45
C ASP A 259 -15.61 -12.46 -12.61
N ALA A 260 -14.36 -12.52 -13.09
CA ALA A 260 -13.92 -13.43 -14.16
C ALA A 260 -13.65 -14.86 -13.67
N GLY A 261 -13.81 -15.18 -12.39
CA GLY A 261 -13.66 -16.55 -11.90
C GLY A 261 -12.97 -16.70 -10.56
N VAL A 262 -12.80 -15.63 -9.78
CA VAL A 262 -12.22 -15.73 -8.44
C VAL A 262 -13.29 -16.16 -7.44
N LYS A 263 -13.03 -17.22 -6.68
CA LYS A 263 -13.87 -17.66 -5.56
C LYS A 263 -13.29 -17.23 -4.23
N GLU A 264 -11.97 -17.36 -4.07
CA GLU A 264 -11.25 -17.04 -2.85
C GLU A 264 -9.96 -16.25 -3.11
N VAL A 265 -9.47 -15.52 -2.10
CA VAL A 265 -8.17 -14.84 -2.21
C VAL A 265 -7.07 -15.88 -2.28
N GLY A 266 -6.15 -15.71 -3.22
CA GLY A 266 -5.04 -16.64 -3.42
C GLY A 266 -3.86 -15.99 -4.10
N MET A 267 -2.67 -16.49 -3.79
CA MET A 267 -1.45 -16.14 -4.49
C MET A 267 -0.66 -17.41 -4.76
N SER A 268 0.02 -17.45 -5.89
CA SER A 268 0.95 -18.53 -6.23
C SER A 268 2.16 -17.96 -6.93
N PHE A 269 3.27 -18.67 -6.81
CA PHE A 269 4.58 -18.26 -7.25
C PHE A 269 5.14 -19.33 -8.18
N LEU A 270 5.62 -18.92 -9.34
CA LEU A 270 6.33 -19.76 -10.29
C LEU A 270 7.62 -19.07 -10.71
N ARG A 271 8.77 -19.68 -10.41
CA ARG A 271 10.05 -19.30 -11.01
C ARG A 271 10.38 -20.24 -12.18
N THR A 272 10.70 -19.66 -13.33
CA THR A 272 11.17 -20.41 -14.49
C THR A 272 12.70 -20.31 -14.60
N ARG A 273 13.37 -21.42 -14.91
CA ARG A 273 14.82 -21.41 -15.15
C ARG A 273 15.18 -20.70 -16.45
N GLU A 274 14.41 -20.97 -17.51
CA GLU A 274 14.49 -20.22 -18.76
C GLU A 274 13.45 -19.09 -18.73
N PRO A 275 13.84 -17.83 -18.96
CA PRO A 275 12.89 -16.74 -19.03
C PRO A 275 11.89 -16.90 -20.17
N VAL A 276 10.63 -16.61 -19.87
CA VAL A 276 9.49 -16.67 -20.80
C VAL A 276 9.28 -15.28 -21.41
N LEU A 277 9.15 -15.21 -22.74
CA LEU A 277 8.92 -13.95 -23.45
C LEU A 277 7.42 -13.66 -23.54
N LEU A 278 6.93 -12.63 -22.85
CA LEU A 278 5.53 -12.20 -22.98
C LEU A 278 5.28 -11.63 -24.38
N LEU A 279 4.24 -12.14 -25.04
CA LEU A 279 3.90 -11.81 -26.44
C LEU A 279 5.09 -11.98 -27.40
N ASP A 280 5.98 -12.92 -27.09
CA ASP A 280 7.19 -13.24 -27.87
C ASP A 280 8.16 -12.06 -28.02
N LYS A 281 8.13 -11.11 -27.07
CA LYS A 281 8.95 -9.89 -27.08
C LYS A 281 10.15 -9.99 -26.10
N PRO A 282 11.41 -9.85 -26.57
CA PRO A 282 12.60 -9.92 -25.71
C PRO A 282 12.63 -8.89 -24.57
N GLU A 283 12.08 -7.70 -24.78
CA GLU A 283 11.96 -6.64 -23.76
C GLU A 283 10.97 -6.99 -22.62
N HIS A 284 10.22 -8.09 -22.78
CA HIS A 284 9.29 -8.62 -21.79
C HIS A 284 9.65 -10.05 -21.41
N SER A 285 10.94 -10.26 -21.17
CA SER A 285 11.50 -11.50 -20.61
C SER A 285 11.18 -11.62 -19.12
N ILE A 286 10.47 -12.69 -18.74
CA ILE A 286 9.96 -12.96 -17.40
C ILE A 286 10.52 -14.28 -16.86
N ASP A 287 11.14 -14.25 -15.69
CA ASP A 287 11.61 -15.45 -14.98
C ASP A 287 10.84 -15.71 -13.68
N LEU A 288 9.99 -14.75 -13.27
CA LEU A 288 9.17 -14.84 -12.07
C LEU A 288 7.72 -14.47 -12.37
N PHE A 289 6.80 -15.41 -12.14
CA PHE A 289 5.36 -15.22 -12.21
C PHE A 289 4.75 -15.32 -10.81
N ILE A 290 3.98 -14.31 -10.40
CA ILE A 290 3.23 -14.33 -9.16
C ILE A 290 1.75 -14.17 -9.49
N CYS A 291 1.00 -15.27 -9.59
CA CYS A 291 -0.41 -15.21 -9.92
C CYS A 291 -1.19 -14.71 -8.71
N LEU A 292 -2.14 -13.80 -8.95
CA LEU A 292 -2.96 -13.18 -7.92
C LEU A 292 -4.45 -13.40 -8.22
N ALA A 293 -5.15 -13.96 -7.24
CA ALA A 293 -6.60 -14.04 -7.17
C ALA A 293 -7.10 -13.13 -6.03
N ALA A 294 -7.86 -12.10 -6.39
CA ALA A 294 -8.35 -11.08 -5.47
C ALA A 294 -9.87 -11.01 -5.52
N ILE A 295 -10.56 -11.08 -4.37
CA ILE A 295 -12.04 -10.94 -4.32
C ILE A 295 -12.45 -9.47 -4.23
N ASP A 296 -11.60 -8.62 -3.61
CA ASP A 296 -11.82 -7.19 -3.49
C ASP A 296 -10.51 -6.43 -3.72
N ASN A 297 -10.57 -5.09 -3.75
CA ASN A 297 -9.38 -4.26 -3.94
C ASN A 297 -8.63 -3.98 -2.62
N GLU A 298 -9.08 -4.43 -1.45
CA GLU A 298 -8.64 -3.92 -0.14
C GLU A 298 -8.11 -4.96 0.87
N ALA A 299 -8.65 -6.18 0.89
CA ALA A 299 -8.30 -7.27 1.81
C ALA A 299 -6.84 -7.71 1.66
N HIS A 300 -6.31 -7.72 0.43
CA HIS A 300 -4.95 -8.16 0.12
C HIS A 300 -3.89 -7.04 0.11
N LEU A 301 -4.27 -5.77 0.34
CA LEU A 301 -3.35 -4.64 0.14
C LEU A 301 -2.08 -4.74 1.00
N LYS A 302 -2.17 -5.38 2.18
CA LYS A 302 -1.02 -5.57 3.08
C LYS A 302 -0.03 -6.59 2.51
N ALA A 303 -0.51 -7.78 2.15
CA ALA A 303 0.32 -8.79 1.50
C ALA A 303 0.96 -8.27 0.21
N LEU A 304 0.21 -7.49 -0.59
CA LEU A 304 0.75 -6.84 -1.77
C LEU A 304 1.78 -5.76 -1.46
N ALA A 305 1.60 -4.96 -0.40
CA ALA A 305 2.62 -4.00 0.04
C ALA A 305 3.91 -4.72 0.46
N HIS A 306 3.80 -5.82 1.23
CA HIS A 306 4.94 -6.65 1.62
C HIS A 306 5.64 -7.25 0.40
N LEU A 307 4.87 -7.84 -0.52
CA LEU A 307 5.40 -8.38 -1.78
C LEU A 307 6.15 -7.29 -2.55
N THR A 308 5.55 -6.11 -2.64
CA THR A 308 6.15 -4.96 -3.33
C THR A 308 7.47 -4.52 -2.68
N LYS A 309 7.52 -4.44 -1.35
CA LYS A 309 8.75 -4.10 -0.60
C LYS A 309 9.86 -5.10 -0.95
N LEU A 310 9.52 -6.38 -0.96
CA LEU A 310 10.45 -7.48 -1.24
C LEU A 310 10.91 -7.53 -2.71
N LEU A 311 10.03 -7.28 -3.70
CA LEU A 311 10.40 -7.18 -5.12
C LEU A 311 11.11 -5.86 -5.47
N GLY A 312 10.85 -4.81 -4.69
CA GLY A 312 11.48 -3.49 -4.81
C GLY A 312 12.95 -3.48 -4.38
N ASP A 313 13.30 -4.30 -3.40
CA ASP A 313 14.67 -4.51 -2.91
C ASP A 313 15.46 -5.42 -3.85
N ASN A 314 16.53 -4.88 -4.45
CA ASN A 314 17.34 -5.63 -5.43
C ASN A 314 18.10 -6.80 -4.80
N THR A 315 18.47 -6.72 -3.52
CA THR A 315 19.18 -7.79 -2.81
C THR A 315 18.23 -8.95 -2.55
N LYS A 316 17.02 -8.66 -2.05
CA LYS A 316 15.99 -9.69 -1.80
C LYS A 316 15.48 -10.29 -3.09
N LEU A 317 15.27 -9.48 -4.14
CA LEU A 317 14.87 -9.99 -5.44
C LEU A 317 15.94 -10.93 -6.04
N ALA A 318 17.22 -10.59 -5.92
CA ALA A 318 18.30 -11.48 -6.35
C ALA A 318 18.27 -12.81 -5.59
N ALA A 319 18.13 -12.76 -4.25
CA ALA A 319 18.01 -13.96 -3.43
C ALA A 319 16.82 -14.84 -3.84
N ILE A 320 15.66 -14.24 -4.16
CA ILE A 320 14.48 -14.96 -4.66
C ILE A 320 14.74 -15.62 -6.01
N LYS A 321 15.42 -14.92 -6.91
CA LYS A 321 15.75 -15.46 -8.24
C LYS A 321 16.78 -16.58 -8.17
N ASP A 322 17.66 -16.55 -7.17
CA ASP A 322 18.69 -17.57 -6.96
C ASP A 322 18.22 -18.76 -6.10
N ALA A 323 17.13 -18.60 -5.34
CA ALA A 323 16.63 -19.60 -4.39
C ALA A 323 16.46 -20.99 -5.03
N ALA A 324 16.93 -22.04 -4.36
CA ALA A 324 16.90 -23.41 -4.88
C ALA A 324 15.69 -24.22 -4.40
N SER A 325 14.91 -23.71 -3.45
CA SER A 325 13.82 -24.43 -2.79
C SER A 325 12.68 -23.50 -2.35
N GLU A 326 11.52 -24.09 -2.11
CA GLU A 326 10.36 -23.42 -1.55
C GLU A 326 10.66 -22.91 -0.13
N GLU A 327 11.48 -23.64 0.64
CA GLU A 327 11.94 -23.25 1.97
C GLU A 327 12.70 -21.91 1.96
N GLU A 328 13.66 -21.74 1.06
CA GLU A 328 14.45 -20.51 0.94
C GLU A 328 13.56 -19.31 0.60
N ILE A 329 12.58 -19.49 -0.29
CA ILE A 329 11.59 -18.45 -0.61
C ILE A 329 10.77 -18.09 0.62
N MET A 330 10.30 -19.09 1.37
CA MET A 330 9.51 -18.86 2.60
C MET A 330 10.30 -18.15 3.69
N GLU A 331 11.60 -18.42 3.84
CA GLU A 331 12.48 -17.71 4.77
C GLU A 331 12.62 -16.24 4.37
N ILE A 332 12.91 -15.95 3.09
CA ILE A 332 13.03 -14.57 2.58
C ILE A 332 11.73 -13.79 2.78
N ILE A 333 10.57 -14.43 2.54
CA ILE A 333 9.26 -13.83 2.76
C ILE A 333 9.10 -13.46 4.24
N LYS A 334 9.34 -14.40 5.17
CA LYS A 334 9.17 -14.19 6.61
C LYS A 334 10.10 -13.11 7.17
N GLU A 335 11.37 -13.10 6.77
CA GLU A 335 12.31 -12.02 7.12
C GLU A 335 11.82 -10.65 6.63
N GLY A 336 11.10 -10.61 5.51
CA GLY A 336 10.46 -9.40 5.00
C GLY A 336 9.25 -8.92 5.81
N GLU A 337 8.65 -9.79 6.63
CA GLU A 337 7.44 -9.49 7.43
C GLU A 337 7.75 -9.07 8.87
N GLU A 338 8.91 -9.44 9.40
CA GLU A 338 9.37 -9.09 10.75
C GLU A 338 9.96 -7.67 10.86
N LEU A 339 10.09 -6.96 9.73
CA LEU A 339 10.63 -5.60 9.58
C LEU A 339 9.54 -4.59 9.18
#